data_AF-A0A199VU86-F1
#
_entry.id   AF-A0A199VU86-F1
#
_cell.length_a   1.000
_cell.length_b   1.000
_cell.length_c   1.000
_cell.angle_alpha   90.00
_cell.angle_beta   90.00
_cell.angle_gamma   90.00
#
_symmetry.space_group_name_H-M   'P 1'
#
loop_
_entity.id
_entity.type
_entity.pdbx_description
1 polymer ?
#
loop_
_entity_poly.entity_id
_entity_poly.type
_entity_poly.pdbx_seq_one_letter_code
_entity_poly.pdbx_strand_id
1 'polypeptide(L)'
;MIAGADAGNPFDKYVKRKKLEPLEAYIPAVLLTQAQFEDLEKYLDLEQPNYDESRSLLRSGPAASLRVNIRAVAQYATDSGQGKVASDAVDQCLRALEDLDSLLLHALRKDPTASVESMKSKIRLAVGALDSLLQTVPSTILDKGKAIADALQDSK
;
A
#
# COMPACT_ATOMS: atom_id res chain seq x y z
N MET A 1 24.59 -37.67 -25.63
CA MET A 1 24.73 -36.50 -24.73
C MET A 1 23.80 -35.42 -25.23
N ILE A 2 22.75 -35.10 -24.49
CA ILE A 2 21.81 -34.04 -24.84
C ILE A 2 22.41 -32.73 -24.34
N ALA A 3 22.77 -31.84 -25.26
CA ALA A 3 23.13 -30.47 -24.93
C ALA A 3 21.84 -29.74 -24.52
N GLY A 4 21.73 -29.40 -23.24
CA GLY A 4 20.62 -28.62 -22.71
C GLY A 4 20.65 -27.21 -23.29
N ALA A 5 19.56 -26.83 -23.95
CA ALA A 5 19.28 -25.45 -24.31
C ALA A 5 18.99 -24.66 -23.03
N ASP A 6 19.92 -23.81 -22.62
CA ASP A 6 19.68 -22.78 -21.62
C ASP A 6 18.81 -21.69 -22.25
N ALA A 7 17.50 -21.94 -22.27
CA ALA A 7 16.50 -20.95 -22.64
C ALA A 7 16.34 -19.98 -21.46
N GLY A 8 17.35 -19.13 -21.26
CA GLY A 8 17.27 -18.01 -20.33
C GLY A 8 16.01 -17.18 -20.62
N ASN A 9 15.11 -17.15 -19.64
CA ASN A 9 13.84 -16.44 -19.73
C ASN A 9 14.07 -14.98 -20.16
N PRO A 10 13.44 -14.48 -21.25
CA PRO A 10 13.62 -13.11 -21.70
C PRO A 10 13.28 -12.07 -20.62
N PHE A 11 12.44 -12.41 -19.64
CA PHE A 11 12.15 -11.56 -18.48
C PHE A 11 13.34 -11.37 -17.54
N ASP A 12 14.30 -12.29 -17.49
CA ASP A 12 15.48 -12.21 -16.62
C ASP A 12 16.43 -11.07 -17.05
N LYS A 13 16.37 -10.66 -18.32
CA LYS A 13 17.12 -9.49 -18.85
C LYS A 13 16.40 -8.16 -18.64
N TYR A 14 15.07 -8.15 -18.51
CA TYR A 14 14.30 -6.93 -18.26
C TYR A 14 14.32 -6.52 -16.78
N VAL A 15 14.40 -7.48 -15.86
CA VAL A 15 14.55 -7.23 -14.42
C VAL A 15 15.93 -6.67 -14.07
N LYS A 16 16.99 -7.07 -14.79
CA LYS A 16 18.37 -6.61 -14.56
C LYS A 16 18.64 -5.14 -14.94
N ARG A 17 17.70 -4.40 -15.54
CA ARG A 17 17.96 -3.05 -16.11
C ARG A 17 17.15 -1.88 -15.54
N LYS A 18 16.20 -2.10 -14.64
CA LYS A 18 15.79 -1.05 -13.71
C LYS A 18 16.35 -1.44 -12.37
N LYS A 19 17.50 -0.87 -11.99
CA LYS A 19 17.75 -0.68 -10.56
C LYS A 19 16.46 -0.04 -10.05
N LEU A 20 15.79 -0.70 -9.11
CA LEU A 20 14.71 -0.04 -8.37
C LEU A 20 15.26 1.33 -7.94
N GLU A 21 14.42 2.37 -7.99
CA GLU A 21 14.82 3.61 -7.31
C GLU A 21 15.26 3.25 -5.89
N PRO A 22 16.18 4.02 -5.29
CA PRO A 22 16.56 3.80 -3.91
C PRO A 22 15.31 3.59 -3.04
N LEU A 23 15.34 2.64 -2.10
CA LEU A 23 14.18 2.29 -1.28
C LEU A 23 13.57 3.54 -0.62
N GLU A 24 14.42 4.50 -0.29
CA GLU A 24 14.15 5.85 0.18
C GLU A 24 13.10 6.61 -0.66
N ALA A 25 12.98 6.33 -1.95
CA ALA A 25 12.01 6.97 -2.84
C ALA A 25 10.57 6.44 -2.65
N TYR A 26 10.41 5.22 -2.14
CA TYR A 26 9.11 4.56 -2.02
C TYR A 26 8.52 4.67 -0.62
N ILE A 27 9.36 4.69 0.42
CA ILE A 27 8.92 4.72 1.82
C ILE A 27 8.03 5.94 2.14
N PRO A 28 8.40 7.19 1.74
CA PRO A 28 7.56 8.36 2.04
C PRO A 28 6.16 8.24 1.45
N ALA A 29 6.04 7.70 0.23
CA ALA A 29 4.75 7.54 -0.43
C ALA A 29 3.85 6.50 0.26
N VAL A 30 4.44 5.44 0.82
CA VAL A 30 3.69 4.44 1.62
C VAL A 30 3.21 5.08 2.94
N LEU A 31 4.07 5.80 3.65
CA LEU A 31 3.72 6.51 4.89
C LEU A 31 2.62 7.55 4.67
N LEU A 32 2.73 8.36 3.61
CA LEU A 32 1.71 9.33 3.23
C LEU A 32 0.36 8.66 2.88
N THR A 33 0.40 7.43 2.37
CA THR A 33 -0.84 6.67 2.12
C THR A 33 -1.45 6.15 3.42
N GLN A 34 -0.65 5.75 4.41
CA GLN A 34 -1.16 5.40 5.74
C GLN A 34 -1.90 6.59 6.37
N ALA A 35 -1.26 7.76 6.38
CA ALA A 35 -1.89 8.97 6.91
C ALA A 35 -3.18 9.33 6.16
N GLN A 36 -3.19 9.22 4.82
CA GLN A 36 -4.41 9.41 4.03
C GLN A 36 -5.54 8.45 4.43
N PHE A 37 -5.21 7.19 4.75
CA PHE A 37 -6.19 6.21 5.19
C PHE A 37 -6.66 6.46 6.62
N GLU A 38 -5.79 6.89 7.53
CA GLU A 38 -6.17 7.30 8.88
C GLU A 38 -7.10 8.52 8.85
N ASP A 39 -6.84 9.48 7.96
CA ASP A 39 -7.74 10.63 7.77
C ASP A 39 -9.07 10.22 7.17
N LEU A 40 -9.08 9.24 6.25
CA LEU A 40 -10.31 8.62 5.78
C LEU A 40 -11.08 7.93 6.91
N GLU A 41 -10.41 7.22 7.82
CA GLU A 41 -11.05 6.60 8.98
C GLU A 41 -11.76 7.65 9.85
N LYS A 42 -11.11 8.78 10.11
CA LYS A 42 -11.71 9.91 10.85
C LYS A 42 -12.87 10.55 10.08
N TYR A 43 -12.75 10.68 8.76
CA TYR A 43 -13.80 11.24 7.91
C TYR A 43 -15.08 10.38 7.95
N LEU A 44 -14.94 9.06 8.07
CA LEU A 44 -16.08 8.15 8.21
C LEU A 44 -16.84 8.30 9.54
N ASP A 45 -16.27 8.95 10.56
CA ASP A 45 -16.94 9.23 11.85
C ASP A 45 -17.89 10.43 11.79
N LEU A 46 -17.94 11.16 10.67
CA LEU A 46 -18.92 12.22 10.45
C LEU A 46 -20.34 11.64 10.37
N GLU A 47 -21.36 12.40 10.76
CA GLU A 47 -22.77 11.93 10.78
C GLU A 47 -23.27 11.46 9.41
N GLN A 48 -22.76 12.05 8.32
CA GLN A 48 -23.10 11.70 6.94
C GLN A 48 -21.85 11.76 6.06
N PRO A 49 -20.99 10.73 6.08
CA PRO A 49 -19.78 10.73 5.29
C PRO A 49 -20.13 10.59 3.80
N ASN A 50 -19.43 11.33 2.94
CA ASN A 50 -19.60 11.18 1.50
C ASN A 50 -18.85 9.93 1.02
N TYR A 51 -19.60 8.86 0.76
CA TYR A 51 -19.02 7.59 0.32
C TYR A 51 -18.41 7.63 -1.09
N ASP A 52 -18.82 8.58 -1.95
CA ASP A 52 -18.23 8.75 -3.29
C ASP A 52 -16.84 9.36 -3.18
N GLU A 53 -16.72 10.42 -2.36
CA GLU A 53 -15.44 11.05 -2.02
C GLU A 53 -14.51 10.06 -1.31
N SER A 54 -15.04 9.31 -0.33
CA SER A 54 -14.31 8.24 0.36
C SER A 54 -13.73 7.21 -0.62
N ARG A 55 -14.51 6.82 -1.64
CA ARG A 55 -14.06 5.91 -2.71
C ARG A 55 -13.00 6.54 -3.61
N SER A 56 -13.15 7.82 -3.92
CA SER A 56 -12.18 8.58 -4.73
C SER A 56 -10.83 8.66 -4.02
N LEU A 57 -10.81 8.79 -2.69
CA LEU A 57 -9.59 8.81 -1.88
C LEU A 57 -8.78 7.51 -2.02
N LEU A 58 -9.40 6.35 -2.22
CA LEU A 58 -8.65 5.10 -2.44
C LEU A 58 -7.81 5.07 -3.74
N ARG A 59 -8.01 6.04 -4.64
CA ARG A 59 -7.37 6.09 -5.97
C ARG A 59 -6.73 7.44 -6.29
N SER A 60 -6.68 8.35 -5.33
CA SER A 60 -6.16 9.71 -5.50
C SER A 60 -5.12 10.03 -4.42
N GLY A 61 -4.42 11.16 -4.58
CA GLY A 61 -3.34 11.54 -3.66
C GLY A 61 -2.24 10.47 -3.59
N PRO A 62 -1.60 10.28 -2.42
CA PRO A 62 -0.63 9.21 -2.19
C PRO A 62 -1.12 7.81 -2.62
N ALA A 63 -2.38 7.47 -2.33
CA ALA A 63 -2.96 6.17 -2.64
C ALA A 63 -2.96 5.82 -4.14
N ALA A 64 -2.97 6.82 -5.04
CA ALA A 64 -2.94 6.61 -6.48
C ALA A 64 -1.72 5.80 -6.96
N SER A 65 -0.60 5.89 -6.24
CA SER A 65 0.66 5.20 -6.56
C SER A 65 0.94 4.00 -5.65
N LEU A 66 0.07 3.71 -4.68
CA LEU A 66 0.32 2.75 -3.60
C LEU A 66 0.77 1.39 -4.13
N ARG A 67 0.05 0.82 -5.10
CA ARG A 67 0.33 -0.52 -5.62
C ARG A 67 1.75 -0.65 -6.21
N VAL A 68 2.28 0.41 -6.80
CA VAL A 68 3.65 0.43 -7.32
C VAL A 68 4.64 0.53 -6.17
N ASN A 69 4.38 1.42 -5.21
CA ASN A 69 5.28 1.65 -4.07
C ASN A 69 5.40 0.41 -3.17
N ILE A 70 4.29 -0.22 -2.78
CA ILE A 70 4.32 -1.40 -1.89
C ILE A 70 5.01 -2.60 -2.55
N ARG A 71 4.91 -2.74 -3.87
CA ARG A 71 5.63 -3.79 -4.62
C ARG A 71 7.12 -3.54 -4.66
N ALA A 72 7.55 -2.30 -4.81
CA ALA A 72 8.96 -1.96 -4.78
C ALA A 72 9.56 -2.24 -3.39
N VAL A 73 8.86 -1.86 -2.32
CA VAL A 73 9.25 -2.19 -0.93
C VAL A 73 9.29 -3.71 -0.72
N ALA A 74 8.29 -4.44 -1.20
CA ALA A 74 8.26 -5.89 -1.07
C ALA A 74 9.37 -6.61 -1.85
N GLN A 75 9.75 -6.10 -3.02
CA GLN A 75 10.90 -6.63 -3.77
C GLN A 75 12.19 -6.46 -2.98
N TYR A 76 12.41 -5.28 -2.39
CA TYR A 76 13.57 -5.03 -1.54
C TYR A 76 13.61 -5.98 -0.33
N ALA A 77 12.46 -6.17 0.32
CA ALA A 77 12.32 -7.07 1.46
C ALA A 77 12.61 -8.53 1.07
N THR A 78 12.19 -8.93 -0.14
CA THR A 78 12.48 -10.26 -0.69
C THR A 78 13.98 -10.48 -0.86
N ASP A 79 14.67 -9.50 -1.45
CA ASP A 79 16.13 -9.54 -1.63
C ASP A 79 16.88 -9.58 -0.28
N SER A 80 16.24 -9.11 0.79
CA SER A 80 16.75 -9.10 2.17
C SER A 80 16.31 -10.31 3.02
N GLY A 81 15.67 -11.32 2.41
CA GLY A 81 15.25 -12.55 3.10
C GLY A 81 13.90 -12.48 3.84
N GLN A 82 13.15 -11.38 3.70
CA GLN A 82 11.84 -11.16 4.33
C GLN A 82 10.67 -11.29 3.35
N GLY A 83 10.88 -11.99 2.23
CA GLY A 83 9.93 -12.04 1.11
C GLY A 83 8.53 -12.53 1.48
N LYS A 84 8.41 -13.54 2.36
CA LYS A 84 7.10 -14.05 2.81
C LYS A 84 6.32 -12.99 3.61
N VAL A 85 6.97 -12.31 4.55
CA VAL A 85 6.32 -11.26 5.35
C VAL A 85 5.85 -10.13 4.45
N ALA A 86 6.69 -9.74 3.49
CA ALA A 86 6.36 -8.68 2.54
C ALA A 86 5.23 -9.06 1.58
N SER A 87 5.22 -10.29 1.04
CA SER A 87 4.13 -10.75 0.16
C SER A 87 2.81 -10.84 0.91
N ASP A 88 2.82 -11.41 2.12
CA ASP A 88 1.61 -11.55 2.95
C ASP A 88 1.04 -10.16 3.29
N ALA A 89 1.90 -9.19 3.62
CA ALA A 89 1.51 -7.81 3.88
C ALA A 89 0.92 -7.12 2.64
N VAL A 90 1.53 -7.27 1.46
CA VAL A 90 0.99 -6.71 0.21
C VAL A 90 -0.39 -7.31 -0.11
N ASP A 91 -0.54 -8.63 -0.01
CA ASP A 91 -1.79 -9.30 -0.30
C ASP A 91 -2.90 -8.91 0.68
N GLN A 92 -2.58 -8.82 1.98
CA GLN A 92 -3.52 -8.36 3.00
C GLN A 92 -3.95 -6.91 2.75
N CYS A 93 -3.01 -6.02 2.41
CA CYS A 93 -3.32 -4.62 2.11
C CYS A 93 -4.26 -4.52 0.91
N LEU A 94 -3.92 -5.16 -0.22
CA LEU A 94 -4.73 -5.09 -1.44
C LEU A 94 -6.13 -5.69 -1.25
N ARG A 95 -6.24 -6.82 -0.55
CA ARG A 95 -7.54 -7.43 -0.23
C ARG A 95 -8.38 -6.53 0.68
N ALA A 96 -7.79 -5.93 1.71
CA ALA A 96 -8.51 -5.01 2.59
C ALA A 96 -9.04 -3.77 1.84
N LEU A 97 -8.27 -3.25 0.88
CA LEU A 97 -8.71 -2.12 0.03
C LEU A 97 -9.81 -2.51 -0.95
N GLU A 98 -9.78 -3.72 -1.51
CA GLU A 98 -10.85 -4.24 -2.37
C GLU A 98 -12.16 -4.44 -1.58
N ASP A 99 -12.07 -4.99 -0.37
CA ASP A 99 -13.20 -5.13 0.54
C ASP A 99 -13.77 -3.77 0.94
N LEU A 100 -12.90 -2.80 1.26
CA LEU A 100 -13.30 -1.43 1.59
C LEU A 100 -14.01 -0.75 0.41
N ASP A 101 -13.44 -0.86 -0.78
CA ASP A 101 -14.04 -0.29 -2.00
C ASP A 101 -15.43 -0.86 -2.28
N SER A 102 -15.60 -2.16 -2.05
CA SER A 102 -16.89 -2.85 -2.15
C SER A 102 -17.87 -2.32 -1.11
N LEU A 103 -17.47 -2.21 0.15
CA LEU A 103 -18.32 -1.68 1.23
C LEU A 103 -18.79 -0.25 0.94
N LEU A 104 -17.88 0.62 0.47
CA LEU A 104 -18.22 1.99 0.09
C LEU A 104 -19.20 2.04 -1.09
N LEU A 105 -19.04 1.14 -2.08
CA LEU A 105 -20.01 1.01 -3.18
C LEU A 105 -21.39 0.53 -2.71
N HIS A 106 -21.43 -0.42 -1.78
CA HIS A 106 -22.67 -0.88 -1.16
C HIS A 106 -23.36 0.25 -0.38
N ALA A 107 -22.60 1.04 0.38
CA ALA A 107 -23.13 2.19 1.12
C ALA A 107 -23.68 3.27 0.19
N LEU A 108 -23.01 3.56 -0.94
CA LEU A 108 -23.54 4.45 -1.99
C LEU A 108 -24.90 3.98 -2.54
N ARG A 109 -25.10 2.66 -2.61
CA ARG A 109 -26.35 2.03 -3.04
C ARG A 109 -27.39 1.90 -1.93
N LYS A 110 -27.12 2.47 -0.74
CA LYS A 110 -27.97 2.38 0.46
C LYS A 110 -28.24 0.94 0.91
N ASP A 111 -27.27 0.05 0.68
CA ASP A 111 -27.32 -1.33 1.13
C ASP A 111 -27.12 -1.39 2.66
N PRO A 112 -28.07 -1.96 3.43
CA PRO A 112 -28.00 -1.98 4.89
C PRO A 112 -26.89 -2.88 5.44
N THR A 113 -26.27 -3.72 4.61
CA THR A 113 -25.14 -4.58 5.03
C THR A 113 -23.81 -3.83 5.12
N ALA A 114 -23.72 -2.64 4.52
CA ALA A 114 -22.53 -1.80 4.62
C ALA A 114 -22.57 -0.94 5.88
N SER A 115 -21.69 -1.24 6.84
CA SER A 115 -21.53 -0.42 8.04
C SER A 115 -20.22 0.35 8.04
N VAL A 116 -20.24 1.56 8.61
CA VAL A 116 -19.04 2.38 8.87
C VAL A 116 -18.01 1.58 9.65
N GLU A 117 -18.41 0.83 10.68
CA GLU A 117 -17.50 -0.03 11.44
C GLU A 117 -16.77 -1.07 10.59
N SER A 118 -17.46 -1.67 9.60
CA SER A 118 -16.83 -2.60 8.67
C SER A 118 -15.80 -1.88 7.81
N MET A 119 -16.11 -0.68 7.33
CA MET A 119 -15.18 0.13 6.53
C MET A 119 -13.93 0.50 7.34
N LYS A 120 -14.10 1.01 8.56
CA LYS A 120 -13.00 1.35 9.48
C LYS A 120 -12.14 0.12 9.79
N SER A 121 -12.78 -1.04 10.00
CA SER A 121 -12.06 -2.32 10.17
C SER A 121 -11.18 -2.64 8.96
N LYS A 122 -11.66 -2.45 7.73
CA LYS A 122 -10.84 -2.65 6.51
C LYS A 122 -9.72 -1.62 6.38
N ILE A 123 -9.96 -0.36 6.76
CA ILE A 123 -8.91 0.66 6.81
C ILE A 123 -7.79 0.24 7.76
N ARG A 124 -8.13 -0.13 9.00
CA ARG A 124 -7.14 -0.57 10.00
C ARG A 124 -6.36 -1.81 9.55
N LEU A 125 -7.00 -2.76 8.87
CA LEU A 125 -6.32 -3.91 8.28
C LEU A 125 -5.33 -3.52 7.17
N ALA A 126 -5.70 -2.54 6.33
CA ALA A 126 -4.82 -2.02 5.29
C ALA A 126 -3.62 -1.27 5.91
N VAL A 127 -3.85 -0.37 6.87
CA VAL A 127 -2.80 0.38 7.56
C VAL A 127 -1.83 -0.56 8.29
N GLY A 128 -2.34 -1.54 9.05
CA GLY A 128 -1.49 -2.51 9.75
C GLY A 128 -0.71 -3.43 8.81
N ALA A 129 -1.23 -3.71 7.62
CA ALA A 129 -0.49 -4.42 6.58
C ALA A 129 0.65 -3.55 6.00
N LEU A 130 0.42 -2.25 5.80
CA LEU A 130 1.47 -1.31 5.41
C LEU A 130 2.55 -1.19 6.49
N ASP A 131 2.19 -1.16 7.78
CA ASP A 131 3.17 -1.18 8.88
C ASP A 131 4.01 -2.45 8.86
N SER A 132 3.37 -3.61 8.68
CA SER A 132 4.06 -4.90 8.59
C SER A 132 5.05 -4.92 7.43
N LEU A 133 4.69 -4.32 6.30
CA LEU A 133 5.58 -4.17 5.15
C LEU A 133 6.75 -3.23 5.45
N LEU A 134 6.50 -2.07 6.07
CA LEU A 134 7.53 -1.09 6.42
C LEU A 134 8.52 -1.64 7.46
N GLN A 135 8.09 -2.53 8.35
CA GLN A 135 8.98 -3.20 9.30
C GLN A 135 9.99 -4.15 8.64
N THR A 136 9.77 -4.53 7.37
CA THR A 136 10.73 -5.35 6.62
C THR A 136 11.93 -4.57 6.08
N VAL A 137 11.91 -3.24 6.16
CA VAL A 137 13.01 -2.39 5.70
C VAL A 137 13.95 -1.99 6.84
N PRO A 138 15.23 -1.71 6.57
CA PRO A 138 16.16 -1.21 7.59
C PRO A 138 15.64 0.04 8.29
N SER A 139 15.75 0.09 9.62
CA SER A 139 15.26 1.22 10.43
C SER A 139 15.84 2.57 9.98
N THR A 140 17.12 2.59 9.60
CA THR A 140 17.78 3.81 9.11
C THR A 140 17.17 4.36 7.83
N ILE A 141 16.61 3.50 6.97
CA ILE A 141 15.89 3.92 5.76
C ILE A 141 14.47 4.34 6.11
N LEU A 142 13.81 3.59 7.00
CA LEU A 142 12.47 3.92 7.48
C LEU A 142 12.43 5.31 8.16
N ASP A 143 13.39 5.60 9.03
CA ASP A 143 13.47 6.88 9.76
C ASP A 143 13.72 8.06 8.81
N LYS A 144 14.54 7.89 7.78
CA LYS A 144 14.70 8.89 6.72
C LYS A 144 13.41 9.09 5.93
N GLY A 145 12.72 8.00 5.61
CA GLY A 145 11.44 8.05 4.91
C GLY A 145 10.37 8.79 5.69
N LYS A 146 10.33 8.59 7.02
CA LYS A 146 9.46 9.34 7.96
C LYS A 146 9.75 10.83 7.91
N ALA A 147 11.02 11.22 8.08
CA ALA A 147 11.38 12.64 8.03
C ALA A 147 10.97 13.32 6.72
N ILE A 148 11.04 12.62 5.58
CA ILE A 148 10.58 13.14 4.29
C ILE A 148 9.05 13.23 4.24
N ALA A 149 8.34 12.19 4.72
CA ALA A 149 6.88 12.19 4.75
C ALA A 149 6.33 13.32 5.63
N ASP A 150 6.90 13.50 6.82
CA ASP A 150 6.53 14.55 7.77
C ASP A 150 6.71 15.94 7.12
N ALA A 151 7.86 16.20 6.50
CA ALA A 151 8.13 17.46 5.81
C ALA A 151 7.14 17.75 4.65
N LEU A 152 6.68 16.70 3.95
CA LEU A 152 5.67 16.82 2.89
C LEU A 152 4.25 17.09 3.45
N GLN A 153 3.96 16.65 4.67
CA GLN A 153 2.70 16.95 5.36
C GLN A 153 2.68 18.36 5.94
N ASP A 154 3.78 18.80 6.55
CA ASP A 154 3.94 20.15 7.10
C ASP A 154 3.88 21.26 6.03
N SER A 155 4.08 20.89 4.76
CA SER A 155 4.02 21.80 3.62
C SER A 155 2.62 21.98 3.01
N LYS A 156 1.59 21.31 3.55
CA LYS A 156 0.18 21.42 3.12
C LYS A 156 -0.59 22.44 3.93
#